data_AF-A0A075HE40-F1
#
_entry.id   AF-A0A075HE40-F1
#
_cell.length_a   1.000
_cell.length_b   1.000
_cell.length_c   1.000
_cell.angle_alpha   90.00
_cell.angle_beta   90.00
_cell.angle_gamma   90.00
#
_symmetry.space_group_name_H-M   'P 1'
#
loop_
_entity.id
_entity.type
_entity.pdbx_description
1 polymer ?
#
loop_
_entity_poly.entity_id
_entity_poly.type
_entity_poly.pdbx_seq_one_letter_code
_entity_poly.pdbx_strand_id
1 'polypeptide(L)'
;MELTPNPNSIEIDGGEGVGRVTKPGIGLDIGQAAINPTPRKMIIENLTEVGKDILEKNGIKVIISVPKGKELGPKTDNPRIGIVDGISILGTSGIVMPYSTASFAAAIRLQLDVVLSMGDDTVVLTTGGRSEDFARNIFDLPDHSFVQFGDFSGYTISQCAKKGMSKAHVGGFIGKFAKMATGVKQTHVKGSKVNMDFLSELAKKCKADEGVVQKIKNANTARNVQEIILENNIDGFFDLICSEVYKQMRGHSENKIPIEIILFNFDGNVLARYPKQ
;
A
#
# COMPACT_ATOMS: atom_id res chain seq x y z
N MET A 1 -25.52 -25.01 -1.71
CA MET A 1 -25.68 -25.01 -3.18
C MET A 1 -27.08 -25.49 -3.47
N GLU A 2 -27.75 -24.87 -4.43
CA GLU A 2 -29.14 -25.17 -4.79
C GLU A 2 -29.26 -25.23 -6.32
N LEU A 3 -30.19 -26.04 -6.82
CA LEU A 3 -30.53 -26.08 -8.24
C LEU A 3 -31.55 -24.98 -8.55
N THR A 4 -31.41 -24.35 -9.70
CA THR A 4 -32.34 -23.33 -10.20
C THR A 4 -33.02 -23.82 -11.49
N PRO A 5 -34.18 -23.28 -11.87
CA PRO A 5 -34.91 -23.73 -13.06
C PRO A 5 -34.31 -23.22 -14.38
N ASN A 6 -33.12 -22.61 -14.38
CA ASN A 6 -32.49 -21.99 -15.54
C ASN A 6 -31.32 -22.84 -16.06
N PRO A 7 -31.52 -23.73 -17.05
CA PRO A 7 -30.45 -24.57 -17.58
C PRO A 7 -29.24 -23.75 -18.02
N ASN A 8 -28.05 -24.30 -17.79
CA ASN A 8 -26.75 -23.71 -18.14
C ASN A 8 -26.45 -22.38 -17.44
N SER A 9 -27.15 -22.01 -16.37
CA SER A 9 -26.84 -20.81 -15.58
C SER A 9 -26.09 -21.13 -14.29
N ILE A 10 -25.08 -20.33 -13.95
CA ILE A 10 -24.38 -20.39 -12.66
C ILE A 10 -24.48 -19.03 -11.97
N GLU A 11 -25.14 -19.01 -10.82
CA GLU A 11 -25.28 -17.84 -9.96
C GLU A 11 -24.35 -17.98 -8.75
N ILE A 12 -23.53 -16.96 -8.50
CA ILE A 12 -22.58 -16.94 -7.37
C ILE A 12 -22.83 -15.69 -6.54
N ASP A 13 -23.05 -15.92 -5.24
CA ASP A 13 -23.17 -14.88 -4.22
C ASP A 13 -22.39 -15.27 -2.95
N GLY A 14 -22.23 -14.32 -2.03
CA GLY A 14 -21.59 -14.52 -0.73
C GLY A 14 -22.62 -14.68 0.39
N GLY A 15 -22.40 -15.61 1.31
CA GLY A 15 -23.13 -15.76 2.56
C GLY A 15 -22.36 -15.16 3.73
N GLU A 16 -22.48 -15.80 4.90
CA GLU A 16 -21.80 -15.39 6.13
C GLU A 16 -20.28 -15.23 5.92
N GLY A 17 -19.75 -14.10 6.39
CA GLY A 17 -18.32 -13.81 6.42
C GLY A 17 -17.71 -13.42 5.06
N VAL A 18 -18.48 -13.40 3.97
CA VAL A 18 -18.06 -12.78 2.72
C VAL A 18 -18.51 -11.32 2.72
N GLY A 19 -17.54 -10.42 2.55
CA GLY A 19 -17.78 -8.99 2.67
C GLY A 19 -18.73 -8.44 1.60
N ARG A 20 -19.30 -7.26 1.87
CA ARG A 20 -20.18 -6.51 0.96
C ARG A 20 -19.55 -5.20 0.53
N VAL A 21 -19.68 -4.92 -0.76
CA VAL A 21 -19.13 -3.70 -1.37
C VAL A 21 -20.00 -2.50 -1.02
N THR A 22 -19.38 -1.46 -0.50
CA THR A 22 -20.02 -0.21 -0.05
C THR A 22 -19.38 1.03 -0.69
N LYS A 23 -18.21 0.89 -1.32
CA LYS A 23 -17.55 1.94 -2.09
C LYS A 23 -17.32 1.48 -3.53
N PRO A 24 -17.36 2.40 -4.51
CA PRO A 24 -16.95 2.11 -5.88
C PRO A 24 -15.43 1.97 -6.00
N GLY A 25 -14.95 1.52 -7.17
CA GLY A 25 -13.52 1.53 -7.54
C GLY A 25 -12.80 0.18 -7.45
N ILE A 26 -13.40 -0.83 -6.80
CA ILE A 26 -12.79 -2.17 -6.68
C ILE A 26 -13.17 -3.15 -7.80
N GLY A 27 -13.92 -2.68 -8.81
CA GLY A 27 -14.37 -3.51 -9.95
C GLY A 27 -15.55 -4.44 -9.64
N LEU A 28 -16.29 -4.15 -8.57
CA LEU A 28 -17.52 -4.83 -8.16
C LEU A 28 -18.60 -3.78 -7.88
N ASP A 29 -19.86 -4.11 -8.13
CA ASP A 29 -20.96 -3.18 -7.89
C ASP A 29 -21.26 -3.06 -6.39
N ILE A 30 -21.74 -1.89 -5.99
CA ILE A 30 -22.18 -1.64 -4.60
C ILE A 30 -23.30 -2.64 -4.25
N GLY A 31 -23.19 -3.24 -3.07
CA GLY A 31 -24.10 -4.27 -2.57
C GLY A 31 -23.71 -5.71 -2.95
N GLN A 32 -22.83 -5.91 -3.94
CA GLN A 32 -22.38 -7.26 -4.30
C GLN A 32 -21.48 -7.89 -3.23
N ALA A 33 -21.44 -9.22 -3.22
CA ALA A 33 -20.44 -9.97 -2.47
C ALA A 33 -19.03 -9.68 -3.02
N ALA A 34 -18.07 -9.50 -2.11
CA ALA A 34 -16.67 -9.22 -2.39
C ALA A 34 -15.92 -10.45 -2.97
N ILE A 35 -16.37 -10.95 -4.12
CA ILE A 35 -15.80 -12.07 -4.86
C ILE A 35 -15.29 -11.54 -6.20
N ASN A 36 -13.98 -11.40 -6.34
CA ASN A 36 -13.37 -10.79 -7.51
C ASN A 36 -13.60 -11.61 -8.79
N PRO A 37 -13.45 -10.98 -9.99
CA PRO A 37 -13.71 -11.64 -11.27
C PRO A 37 -12.94 -12.94 -11.48
N THR A 38 -11.66 -13.00 -11.09
CA THR A 38 -10.84 -14.21 -11.27
C THR A 38 -11.31 -15.38 -10.39
N PRO A 39 -11.48 -15.24 -9.06
CA PRO A 39 -12.11 -16.29 -8.26
C PRO A 39 -13.51 -16.69 -8.75
N ARG A 40 -14.34 -15.72 -9.17
CA ARG A 40 -15.66 -16.00 -9.74
C ARG A 40 -15.55 -16.89 -10.99
N LYS A 41 -14.65 -16.54 -11.91
CA LYS A 41 -14.36 -17.34 -13.10
C LYS A 41 -13.89 -18.76 -12.74
N MET A 42 -12.97 -18.90 -11.79
CA MET A 42 -12.48 -20.21 -11.33
C MET A 42 -13.60 -21.07 -10.77
N ILE A 43 -14.52 -20.49 -9.98
CA ILE A 43 -15.68 -21.22 -9.45
C ILE A 43 -16.59 -21.68 -10.60
N ILE A 44 -16.87 -20.81 -11.57
CA ILE A 44 -17.70 -21.14 -12.76
C ILE A 44 -17.07 -22.29 -13.55
N GLU A 45 -15.76 -22.24 -13.82
CA GLU A 45 -15.05 -23.27 -14.58
C GLU A 45 -15.15 -24.64 -13.89
N ASN A 46 -14.89 -24.71 -12.58
CA ASN A 46 -14.98 -25.95 -11.81
C ASN A 46 -16.40 -26.52 -11.77
N LEU A 47 -17.41 -25.67 -11.58
CA LEU A 47 -18.81 -26.11 -11.58
C LEU A 47 -19.27 -26.59 -12.95
N THR A 48 -18.78 -25.96 -14.02
CA THR A 48 -19.08 -26.36 -15.40
C THR A 48 -18.45 -27.71 -15.74
N GLU A 49 -17.21 -27.93 -15.31
CA GLU A 49 -16.48 -29.18 -15.53
C GLU A 49 -17.13 -30.36 -14.79
N VAL A 50 -17.41 -30.20 -13.50
CA VAL A 50 -17.92 -31.31 -12.67
C VAL A 50 -19.44 -31.48 -12.78
N GLY A 51 -20.17 -30.40 -13.07
CA GLY A 51 -21.63 -30.34 -13.02
C GLY A 51 -22.33 -30.40 -14.38
N LYS A 52 -21.65 -30.79 -15.46
CA LYS A 52 -22.17 -30.70 -16.84
C LYS A 52 -23.57 -31.29 -17.01
N ASP A 53 -23.78 -32.55 -16.61
CA ASP A 53 -25.07 -33.24 -16.77
C ASP A 53 -26.20 -32.60 -15.95
N ILE A 54 -25.85 -31.95 -14.83
CA ILE A 54 -26.78 -31.21 -13.99
C ILE A 54 -27.14 -29.88 -14.67
N LEU A 55 -26.14 -29.17 -15.19
CA LEU A 55 -26.27 -27.87 -15.86
C LEU A 55 -27.06 -27.96 -17.16
N GLU A 56 -26.98 -29.07 -17.90
CA GLU A 56 -27.79 -29.28 -19.11
C GLU A 56 -29.29 -29.26 -18.82
N LYS A 57 -29.69 -29.59 -17.59
CA LYS A 57 -31.10 -29.71 -17.17
C LYS A 57 -31.55 -28.62 -16.20
N ASN A 58 -30.62 -27.98 -15.50
CA ASN A 58 -30.88 -27.04 -14.41
C ASN A 58 -29.82 -25.94 -14.36
N GLY A 59 -30.05 -24.90 -13.57
CA GLY A 59 -28.99 -23.98 -13.17
C GLY A 59 -28.45 -24.33 -11.79
N ILE A 60 -27.34 -23.71 -11.40
CA ILE A 60 -26.72 -23.88 -10.09
C ILE A 60 -26.58 -22.52 -9.42
N LYS A 61 -27.08 -22.39 -8.19
CA LYS A 61 -26.83 -21.26 -7.31
C LYS A 61 -25.89 -21.67 -6.18
N VAL A 62 -24.81 -20.91 -6.03
CA VAL A 62 -23.77 -21.11 -5.01
C VAL A 62 -23.67 -19.89 -4.10
N ILE A 63 -23.76 -20.15 -2.80
CA ILE A 63 -23.53 -19.15 -1.75
C ILE A 63 -22.22 -19.53 -1.05
N ILE A 64 -21.20 -18.67 -1.19
CA ILE A 64 -19.88 -18.87 -0.59
C ILE A 64 -19.88 -18.31 0.83
N SER A 65 -19.51 -19.09 1.84
CA SER A 65 -19.37 -18.62 3.22
C SER A 65 -17.93 -18.73 3.71
N VAL A 66 -17.49 -17.79 4.53
CA VAL A 66 -16.18 -17.83 5.21
C VAL A 66 -16.41 -17.83 6.71
N PRO A 67 -16.24 -18.99 7.39
CA PRO A 67 -16.25 -19.03 8.84
C PRO A 67 -15.27 -18.00 9.42
N LYS A 68 -15.71 -17.21 10.41
CA LYS A 68 -14.95 -16.10 11.01
C LYS A 68 -14.64 -14.92 10.07
N GLY A 69 -15.13 -14.93 8.83
CA GLY A 69 -14.88 -13.83 7.88
C GLY A 69 -15.33 -12.47 8.42
N LYS A 70 -16.46 -12.43 9.15
CA LYS A 70 -16.95 -11.20 9.80
C LYS A 70 -16.02 -10.67 10.89
N GLU A 71 -15.36 -11.57 11.64
CA GLU A 71 -14.38 -11.21 12.68
C GLU A 71 -13.05 -10.74 12.06
N LEU A 72 -12.64 -11.38 10.96
CA LEU A 72 -11.36 -11.11 10.30
C LEU A 72 -11.40 -9.87 9.40
N GLY A 73 -12.52 -9.59 8.74
CA GLY A 73 -12.69 -8.46 7.81
C GLY A 73 -12.18 -7.12 8.36
N PRO A 74 -12.60 -6.69 9.56
CA PRO A 74 -12.13 -5.44 10.19
C PRO A 74 -10.63 -5.39 10.48
N LYS A 75 -9.93 -6.53 10.52
CA LYS A 75 -8.48 -6.63 10.77
C LYS A 75 -7.66 -6.59 9.47
N THR A 76 -8.29 -6.29 8.33
CA THR A 76 -7.66 -6.22 7.01
C THR A 76 -7.83 -4.83 6.39
N ASP A 77 -7.34 -4.62 5.17
CA ASP A 77 -7.57 -3.38 4.41
C ASP A 77 -9.01 -3.26 3.86
N ASN A 78 -9.85 -4.28 4.04
CA ASN A 78 -11.22 -4.31 3.52
C ASN A 78 -12.06 -3.07 3.90
N PRO A 79 -12.11 -2.63 5.17
CA PRO A 79 -12.95 -1.48 5.53
C PRO A 79 -12.58 -0.22 4.75
N ARG A 80 -11.28 -0.01 4.50
CA ARG A 80 -10.74 1.15 3.78
C ARG A 80 -11.24 1.20 2.35
N ILE A 81 -11.20 0.06 1.67
CA ILE A 81 -11.69 -0.09 0.29
C ILE A 81 -13.22 -0.29 0.20
N GLY A 82 -13.93 -0.11 1.32
CA GLY A 82 -15.38 -0.16 1.35
C GLY A 82 -15.94 -1.58 1.32
N ILE A 83 -15.27 -2.53 1.96
CA ILE A 83 -15.77 -3.90 2.13
C ILE A 83 -16.06 -4.15 3.59
N VAL A 84 -17.33 -4.43 3.90
CA VAL A 84 -17.84 -4.58 5.29
C VAL A 84 -18.45 -5.96 5.52
N ASP A 85 -18.68 -6.31 6.78
CA ASP A 85 -19.33 -7.57 7.22
C ASP A 85 -18.64 -8.88 6.80
N GLY A 86 -17.41 -8.82 6.29
CA GLY A 86 -16.67 -10.02 5.91
C GLY A 86 -15.32 -9.75 5.24
N ILE A 87 -14.70 -10.83 4.76
CA ILE A 87 -13.48 -10.78 3.98
C ILE A 87 -13.76 -10.80 2.47
N SER A 88 -12.74 -10.44 1.70
CA SER A 88 -12.76 -10.51 0.24
C SER A 88 -12.26 -11.87 -0.22
N ILE A 89 -12.89 -12.44 -1.26
CA ILE A 89 -12.39 -13.60 -2.01
C ILE A 89 -11.63 -13.08 -3.22
N LEU A 90 -10.30 -13.09 -3.12
CA LEU A 90 -9.38 -12.52 -4.09
C LEU A 90 -8.32 -13.54 -4.53
N GLY A 91 -7.75 -13.34 -5.73
CA GLY A 91 -6.68 -14.17 -6.27
C GLY A 91 -6.56 -13.97 -7.78
N THR A 92 -5.35 -14.11 -8.34
CA THR A 92 -5.11 -14.00 -9.79
C THR A 92 -4.77 -15.35 -10.43
N SER A 93 -4.17 -16.26 -9.68
CA SER A 93 -3.71 -17.57 -10.16
C SER A 93 -4.29 -18.77 -9.40
N GLY A 94 -5.05 -18.53 -8.31
CA GLY A 94 -5.52 -19.59 -7.41
C GLY A 94 -4.42 -20.18 -6.52
N ILE A 95 -3.16 -19.74 -6.66
CA ILE A 95 -2.02 -20.19 -5.86
C ILE A 95 -1.70 -19.12 -4.81
N VAL A 96 -1.70 -19.52 -3.54
CA VAL A 96 -1.26 -18.66 -2.43
C VAL A 96 0.25 -18.77 -2.29
N MET A 97 0.96 -17.72 -2.74
CA MET A 97 2.36 -17.52 -2.39
C MET A 97 2.45 -16.62 -1.16
N PRO A 98 3.03 -17.07 -0.03
CA PRO A 98 3.16 -16.23 1.16
C PRO A 98 3.95 -14.96 0.81
N TYR A 99 3.41 -13.80 1.19
CA TYR A 99 3.95 -12.48 0.85
C TYR A 99 4.25 -12.30 -0.66
N SER A 100 3.30 -12.66 -1.52
CA SER A 100 3.45 -12.36 -2.94
C SER A 100 3.49 -10.83 -3.17
N THR A 101 4.61 -10.36 -3.73
CA THR A 101 4.81 -8.98 -4.21
C THR A 101 3.64 -8.51 -5.10
N ALA A 102 3.01 -9.44 -5.82
CA ALA A 102 1.88 -9.16 -6.71
C ALA A 102 0.59 -8.84 -5.96
N SER A 103 0.28 -9.54 -4.87
CA SER A 103 -0.92 -9.32 -4.07
C SER A 103 -0.90 -7.95 -3.41
N PHE A 104 0.26 -7.55 -2.87
CA PHE A 104 0.44 -6.23 -2.26
C PHE A 104 0.34 -5.10 -3.30
N ALA A 105 0.97 -5.27 -4.47
CA ALA A 105 0.84 -4.34 -5.58
C ALA A 105 -0.60 -4.22 -6.11
N ALA A 106 -1.38 -5.30 -6.09
CA ALA A 106 -2.80 -5.27 -6.41
C ALA A 106 -3.63 -4.51 -5.37
N ALA A 107 -3.34 -4.71 -4.08
CA ALA A 107 -4.00 -3.98 -3.00
C ALA A 107 -3.76 -2.47 -3.11
N ILE A 108 -2.53 -2.03 -3.38
CA ILE A 108 -2.22 -0.61 -3.62
C ILE A 108 -3.06 -0.04 -4.77
N ARG A 109 -3.12 -0.75 -5.91
CA ARG A 109 -3.90 -0.28 -7.07
C ARG A 109 -5.39 -0.11 -6.72
N LEU A 110 -5.98 -1.09 -6.05
CA LEU A 110 -7.37 -1.06 -5.62
C LEU A 110 -7.63 0.10 -4.66
N GLN A 111 -6.75 0.34 -3.69
CA GLN A 111 -6.88 1.49 -2.79
C GLN A 111 -6.87 2.81 -3.57
N LEU A 112 -5.94 2.99 -4.51
CA LEU A 112 -5.88 4.20 -5.35
C LEU A 112 -7.12 4.36 -6.24
N ASP A 113 -7.69 3.26 -6.76
CA ASP A 113 -8.93 3.29 -7.53
C ASP A 113 -10.13 3.71 -6.67
N VAL A 114 -10.17 3.27 -5.41
CA VAL A 114 -11.19 3.72 -4.45
C VAL A 114 -11.08 5.22 -4.20
N VAL A 115 -9.88 5.77 -3.99
CA VAL A 115 -9.70 7.22 -3.79
C VAL A 115 -10.33 8.02 -4.93
N LEU A 116 -9.98 7.69 -6.18
CA LEU A 116 -10.52 8.38 -7.36
C LEU A 116 -12.02 8.19 -7.52
N SER A 117 -12.51 6.98 -7.25
CA SER A 117 -13.95 6.68 -7.37
C SER A 117 -14.79 7.33 -6.29
N MET A 118 -14.16 7.72 -5.17
CA MET A 118 -14.78 8.52 -4.11
C MET A 118 -14.76 10.03 -4.42
N GLY A 119 -14.16 10.44 -5.54
CA GLY A 119 -14.07 11.85 -5.96
C GLY A 119 -12.86 12.60 -5.40
N ASP A 120 -11.95 11.90 -4.73
CA ASP A 120 -10.71 12.47 -4.21
C ASP A 120 -9.54 12.20 -5.17
N ASP A 121 -8.55 13.09 -5.18
CA ASP A 121 -7.36 12.96 -6.04
C ASP A 121 -6.03 13.24 -5.29
N THR A 122 -6.12 13.46 -3.98
CA THR A 122 -4.99 13.66 -3.08
C THR A 122 -4.81 12.44 -2.17
N VAL A 123 -3.59 11.92 -2.10
CA VAL A 123 -3.26 10.72 -1.30
C VAL A 123 -2.16 10.97 -0.28
N VAL A 124 -2.26 10.29 0.86
CA VAL A 124 -1.21 10.20 1.88
C VAL A 124 -0.62 8.79 1.83
N LEU A 125 0.57 8.70 1.25
CA LEU A 125 1.35 7.49 1.06
C LEU A 125 2.27 7.28 2.26
N THR A 126 2.16 6.15 2.95
CA THR A 126 2.96 5.90 4.15
C THR A 126 3.70 4.57 4.14
N THR A 127 4.80 4.52 4.89
CA THR A 127 5.63 3.31 4.98
C THR A 127 5.00 2.17 5.79
N GLY A 128 3.90 2.44 6.50
CA GLY A 128 3.16 1.50 7.34
C GLY A 128 2.33 2.21 8.42
N GLY A 129 1.64 1.44 9.26
CA GLY A 129 0.68 1.94 10.27
C GLY A 129 1.18 3.11 11.11
N ARG A 130 2.35 2.98 11.77
CA ARG A 130 2.86 4.07 12.62
C ARG A 130 3.08 5.39 11.88
N SER A 131 3.56 5.36 10.64
CA SER A 131 3.71 6.58 9.83
C SER A 131 2.37 7.13 9.35
N GLU A 132 1.37 6.26 9.18
CA GLU A 132 -0.01 6.65 8.89
C GLU A 132 -0.64 7.37 10.08
N ASP A 133 -0.53 6.80 11.28
CA ASP A 133 -1.04 7.39 12.52
C ASP A 133 -0.49 8.82 12.73
N PHE A 134 0.80 9.01 12.48
CA PHE A 134 1.43 10.34 12.57
C PHE A 134 0.97 11.28 11.44
N ALA A 135 0.80 10.77 10.22
CA ALA A 135 0.33 11.58 9.10
C ALA A 135 -1.13 12.03 9.29
N ARG A 136 -1.97 11.23 9.96
CA ARG A 136 -3.36 11.59 10.30
C ARG A 136 -3.47 12.77 11.24
N ASN A 137 -2.46 13.02 12.08
CA ASN A 137 -2.42 14.21 12.93
C ASN A 137 -2.05 15.49 12.15
N ILE A 138 -1.64 15.35 10.88
CA ILE A 138 -1.19 16.45 10.03
C ILE A 138 -2.20 16.75 8.93
N PHE A 139 -2.80 15.71 8.35
CA PHE A 139 -3.70 15.83 7.20
C PHE A 139 -5.12 15.46 7.58
N ASP A 140 -6.02 16.43 7.40
CA ASP A 140 -7.46 16.20 7.48
C ASP A 140 -7.97 15.72 6.11
N LEU A 141 -7.89 14.42 5.89
CA LEU A 141 -8.33 13.73 4.67
C LEU A 141 -9.19 12.51 5.03
N PRO A 142 -10.07 12.06 4.13
CA PRO A 142 -10.88 10.88 4.38
C PRO A 142 -10.02 9.62 4.46
N ASP A 143 -10.51 8.60 5.18
CA ASP A 143 -9.74 7.38 5.49
C ASP A 143 -9.17 6.67 4.26
N HIS A 144 -9.93 6.63 3.16
CA HIS A 144 -9.49 5.98 1.93
C HIS A 144 -8.31 6.69 1.26
N SER A 145 -8.06 7.97 1.54
CA SER A 145 -6.92 8.70 0.98
C SER A 145 -5.58 8.32 1.60
N PHE A 146 -5.58 7.55 2.70
CA PHE A 146 -4.36 7.02 3.32
C PHE A 146 -4.03 5.65 2.73
N VAL A 147 -2.84 5.48 2.17
CA VAL A 147 -2.40 4.25 1.51
C VAL A 147 -1.03 3.82 2.02
N GLN A 148 -0.94 2.61 2.57
CA GLN A 148 0.33 2.05 3.04
C GLN A 148 1.03 1.36 1.87
N PHE A 149 2.19 1.88 1.46
CA PHE A 149 2.96 1.26 0.38
C PHE A 149 4.02 0.29 0.87
N GLY A 150 4.32 0.25 2.17
CA GLY A 150 5.33 -0.65 2.74
C GLY A 150 6.69 -0.52 2.02
N ASP A 151 6.99 -1.50 1.17
CA ASP A 151 8.22 -1.55 0.36
C ASP A 151 8.09 -1.02 -1.07
N PHE A 152 6.89 -0.66 -1.53
CA PHE A 152 6.56 -0.42 -2.93
C PHE A 152 6.50 1.08 -3.27
N SER A 153 7.40 1.90 -2.73
CA SER A 153 7.38 3.35 -2.91
C SER A 153 7.34 3.75 -4.39
N GLY A 154 8.34 3.35 -5.17
CA GLY A 154 8.46 3.71 -6.59
C GLY A 154 7.31 3.18 -7.44
N TYR A 155 6.81 1.98 -7.13
CA TYR A 155 5.62 1.43 -7.79
C TYR A 155 4.37 2.27 -7.47
N THR A 156 4.16 2.61 -6.20
CA THR A 156 2.98 3.33 -5.73
C THR A 156 2.88 4.72 -6.36
N ILE A 157 3.97 5.50 -6.35
CA ILE A 157 3.93 6.83 -6.96
C ILE A 157 3.72 6.75 -8.48
N SER A 158 4.28 5.72 -9.14
CA SER A 158 4.07 5.50 -10.57
C SER A 158 2.61 5.19 -10.87
N GLN A 159 1.93 4.43 -10.00
CA GLN A 159 0.48 4.21 -10.11
C GLN A 159 -0.30 5.50 -9.89
N CYS A 160 0.06 6.33 -8.90
CA CYS A 160 -0.58 7.62 -8.68
C CYS A 160 -0.51 8.51 -9.93
N ALA A 161 0.68 8.60 -10.54
CA ALA A 161 0.89 9.34 -11.79
C ALA A 161 0.10 8.77 -12.97
N LYS A 162 0.09 7.44 -13.14
CA LYS A 162 -0.66 6.76 -14.22
C LYS A 162 -2.17 6.96 -14.10
N LYS A 163 -2.69 7.05 -12.88
CA LYS A 163 -4.11 7.24 -12.59
C LYS A 163 -4.52 8.71 -12.53
N GLY A 164 -3.58 9.66 -12.66
CA GLY A 164 -3.88 11.09 -12.71
C GLY A 164 -4.19 11.74 -11.36
N MET A 165 -3.64 11.22 -10.26
CA MET A 165 -3.75 11.86 -8.93
C MET A 165 -3.17 13.28 -8.96
N SER A 166 -3.80 14.22 -8.25
CA SER A 166 -3.42 15.63 -8.21
C SER A 166 -2.25 15.91 -7.28
N LYS A 167 -2.10 15.13 -6.19
CA LYS A 167 -1.07 15.34 -5.17
C LYS A 167 -0.80 14.08 -4.34
N ALA A 168 0.45 13.88 -3.95
CA ALA A 168 0.84 12.86 -2.99
C ALA A 168 1.66 13.44 -1.81
N HIS A 169 1.24 13.13 -0.60
CA HIS A 169 2.02 13.33 0.62
C HIS A 169 2.68 12.01 1.00
N VAL A 170 4.00 11.97 1.21
CA VAL A 170 4.76 10.75 1.50
C VAL A 170 5.34 10.85 2.91
N GLY A 171 4.76 10.09 3.84
CA GLY A 171 5.16 10.04 5.24
C GLY A 171 5.96 8.79 5.58
N GLY A 172 7.08 8.93 6.31
CA GLY A 172 7.84 7.76 6.72
C GLY A 172 8.97 8.04 7.71
N PHE A 173 9.78 7.00 7.90
CA PHE A 173 10.91 7.00 8.84
C PHE A 173 12.24 6.83 8.12
N ILE A 174 13.31 7.24 8.80
CA ILE A 174 14.68 7.30 8.28
C ILE A 174 15.14 5.99 7.61
N GLY A 175 14.73 4.82 8.13
CA GLY A 175 15.13 3.53 7.59
C GLY A 175 14.63 3.27 6.16
N LYS A 176 13.36 3.57 5.87
CA LYS A 176 12.80 3.42 4.52
C LYS A 176 13.27 4.56 3.63
N PHE A 177 13.30 5.78 4.17
CA PHE A 177 13.74 6.97 3.42
C PHE A 177 15.19 6.88 2.96
N ALA A 178 16.10 6.37 3.79
CA ALA A 178 17.49 6.14 3.40
C ALA A 178 17.62 5.20 2.20
N LYS A 179 16.75 4.18 2.09
CA LYS A 179 16.72 3.26 0.94
C LYS A 179 16.03 3.87 -0.28
N MET A 180 14.99 4.68 -0.06
CA MET A 180 14.30 5.39 -1.12
C MET A 180 15.19 6.45 -1.76
N ALA A 181 15.97 7.17 -0.95
CA ALA A 181 16.90 8.21 -1.38
C ALA A 181 17.98 7.71 -2.34
N THR A 182 18.39 6.43 -2.22
CA THR A 182 19.37 5.82 -3.13
C THR A 182 18.74 5.26 -4.42
N GLY A 183 17.43 5.48 -4.65
CA GLY A 183 16.74 5.14 -5.89
C GLY A 183 16.26 3.69 -6.00
N VAL A 184 16.21 2.95 -4.88
CA VAL A 184 15.71 1.58 -4.90
C VAL A 184 14.18 1.58 -5.04
N LYS A 185 13.67 0.98 -6.14
CA LYS A 185 12.23 0.87 -6.44
C LYS A 185 11.44 0.05 -5.41
N GLN A 186 12.11 -0.86 -4.71
CA GLN A 186 11.55 -1.70 -3.65
C GLN A 186 12.45 -1.73 -2.41
N THR A 187 11.97 -1.32 -1.23
CA THR A 187 12.85 -1.16 -0.06
C THR A 187 13.17 -2.46 0.71
N HIS A 188 12.69 -3.61 0.22
CA HIS A 188 12.99 -4.96 0.71
C HIS A 188 13.41 -5.91 -0.42
N VAL A 189 14.29 -5.45 -1.32
CA VAL A 189 15.05 -6.38 -2.17
C VAL A 189 16.05 -7.14 -1.28
N LYS A 190 16.17 -8.47 -1.44
CA LYS A 190 17.25 -9.28 -0.83
C LYS A 190 18.59 -8.54 -1.04
N GLY A 191 19.19 -8.05 0.05
CA GLY A 191 20.47 -7.33 0.00
C GLY A 191 20.41 -5.79 0.12
N SER A 192 19.23 -5.17 0.14
CA SER A 192 19.10 -3.70 0.35
C SER A 192 19.30 -3.30 1.81
N LYS A 193 20.54 -3.40 2.31
CA LYS A 193 20.92 -2.78 3.58
C LYS A 193 20.86 -1.26 3.45
N VAL A 194 20.66 -0.58 4.59
CA VAL A 194 20.83 0.89 4.64
C VAL A 194 22.27 1.19 4.23
N ASN A 195 22.44 2.09 3.27
CA ASN A 195 23.77 2.49 2.81
C ASN A 195 24.34 3.53 3.78
N MET A 196 25.21 3.07 4.70
CA MET A 196 25.83 3.95 5.70
C MET A 196 26.82 4.93 5.08
N ASP A 197 27.51 4.54 4.00
CA ASP A 197 28.40 5.46 3.27
C ASP A 197 27.60 6.64 2.71
N PHE A 198 26.46 6.37 2.07
CA PHE A 198 25.55 7.41 1.59
C PHE A 198 25.10 8.34 2.70
N LEU A 199 24.65 7.81 3.85
CA LEU A 199 24.24 8.63 4.98
C LEU A 199 25.41 9.45 5.55
N SER A 200 26.61 8.87 5.62
CA SER A 200 27.81 9.57 6.09
C SER A 200 28.19 10.73 5.16
N GLU A 201 28.03 10.56 3.84
CA GLU A 201 28.27 11.62 2.86
C GLU A 201 27.24 12.74 2.96
N LEU A 202 25.96 12.43 3.25
CA LEU A 202 24.97 13.46 3.55
C LEU A 202 25.32 14.25 4.82
N ALA A 203 25.76 13.57 5.88
CA ALA A 203 26.21 14.23 7.10
C ALA A 203 27.43 15.13 6.84
N LYS A 204 28.39 14.67 6.05
CA LYS A 204 29.56 15.45 5.62
C LYS A 204 29.16 16.71 4.84
N LYS A 205 28.17 16.61 3.92
CA LYS A 205 27.60 17.78 3.24
C LYS A 205 26.96 18.78 4.20
N CYS A 206 26.47 18.31 5.34
CA CYS A 206 25.93 19.12 6.43
C CYS A 206 27.00 19.58 7.44
N LYS A 207 28.29 19.54 7.06
CA LYS A 207 29.42 19.98 7.88
C LYS A 207 29.59 19.20 9.20
N ALA A 208 29.11 17.95 9.28
CA ALA A 208 29.46 17.07 10.38
C ALA A 208 30.99 16.86 10.44
N ASP A 209 31.55 16.84 11.65
CA ASP A 209 32.97 16.57 11.85
C ASP A 209 33.32 15.11 11.47
N GLU A 210 34.61 14.87 11.29
CA GLU A 210 35.12 13.57 10.85
C GLU A 210 34.81 12.45 11.85
N GLY A 211 34.74 12.75 13.15
CA GLY A 211 34.37 11.81 14.19
C GLY A 211 32.91 11.37 14.06
N VAL A 212 31.99 12.31 13.83
CA VAL A 212 30.57 12.02 13.57
C VAL A 212 30.39 11.23 12.27
N VAL A 213 31.08 11.61 11.20
CA VAL A 213 31.04 10.89 9.91
C VAL A 213 31.48 9.43 10.09
N GLN A 214 32.56 9.19 10.86
CA GLN A 214 33.04 7.84 11.11
C GLN A 214 32.09 7.02 12.01
N LYS A 215 31.45 7.66 12.99
CA LYS A 215 30.38 7.02 13.79
C LYS A 215 29.22 6.56 12.91
N ILE A 216 28.80 7.39 11.95
CA ILE A 216 27.71 7.04 11.01
C ILE A 216 28.10 5.86 10.12
N LYS A 217 29.33 5.83 9.58
CA LYS A 217 29.82 4.70 8.76
C LYS A 217 29.79 3.37 9.52
N ASN A 218 30.08 3.42 10.82
CA ASN A 218 30.11 2.25 11.70
C ASN A 218 28.74 1.92 12.31
N ALA A 219 27.68 2.68 12.00
CA ALA A 219 26.35 2.45 12.54
C ALA A 219 25.71 1.18 11.95
N ASN A 220 24.88 0.51 12.76
CA ASN A 220 24.20 -0.72 12.33
C ASN A 220 22.82 -0.45 11.69
N THR A 221 22.16 0.65 12.06
CA THR A 221 20.80 0.96 11.63
C THR A 221 20.63 2.43 11.29
N ALA A 222 19.72 2.75 10.38
CA ALA A 222 19.36 4.14 10.06
C ALA A 222 18.81 4.89 11.28
N ARG A 223 18.19 4.17 12.23
CA ARG A 223 17.73 4.76 13.50
C ARG A 223 18.91 5.24 14.33
N ASN A 224 19.97 4.44 14.45
CA ASN A 224 21.16 4.86 15.15
C ASN A 224 21.83 6.06 14.46
N VAL A 225 21.80 6.13 13.13
CA VAL A 225 22.23 7.34 12.41
C VAL A 225 21.39 8.56 12.77
N GLN A 226 20.06 8.42 12.85
CA GLN A 226 19.19 9.51 13.30
C GLN A 226 19.54 9.97 14.72
N GLU A 227 19.81 9.05 15.64
CA GLU A 227 20.23 9.36 17.02
C GLU A 227 21.56 10.14 17.02
N ILE A 228 22.57 9.66 16.28
CA ILE A 228 23.87 10.35 16.13
C ILE A 228 23.69 11.78 15.59
N ILE A 229 22.86 11.96 14.56
CA ILE A 229 22.60 13.27 13.95
C ILE A 229 21.93 14.23 14.94
N LEU A 230 20.96 13.75 15.71
CA LEU A 230 20.27 14.55 16.72
C LEU A 230 21.19 14.92 17.88
N GLU A 231 21.96 13.96 18.42
CA GLU A 231 22.90 14.18 19.53
C GLU A 231 23.98 15.21 19.20
N ASN A 232 24.42 15.26 17.93
CA ASN A 232 25.47 16.17 17.48
C ASN A 232 24.92 17.43 16.81
N ASN A 233 23.59 17.64 16.81
CA ASN A 233 22.92 18.81 16.23
C ASN A 233 23.33 19.12 14.77
N ILE A 234 23.34 18.08 13.92
CA ILE A 234 23.74 18.25 12.51
C ILE A 234 22.55 18.77 11.68
N ASP A 235 22.47 20.09 11.57
CA ASP A 235 21.41 20.79 10.84
C ASP A 235 21.39 20.46 9.33
N GLY A 236 20.19 20.39 8.75
CA GLY A 236 19.99 20.17 7.32
C GLY A 236 20.14 18.72 6.84
N PHE A 237 20.60 17.79 7.69
CA PHE A 237 20.73 16.37 7.32
C PHE A 237 19.40 15.75 6.88
N PHE A 238 18.36 15.95 7.69
CA PHE A 238 17.02 15.41 7.41
C PHE A 238 16.38 16.06 6.18
N ASP A 239 16.65 17.35 5.94
CA ASP A 239 16.22 18.07 4.73
C ASP A 239 16.86 17.46 3.47
N LEU A 240 18.17 17.17 3.51
CA LEU A 240 18.86 16.52 2.38
C LEU A 240 18.29 15.14 2.09
N ILE A 241 18.01 14.34 3.12
CA ILE A 241 17.37 13.03 2.93
C ILE A 241 16.00 13.18 2.27
N CYS A 242 15.16 14.09 2.77
CA CYS A 242 13.84 14.32 2.18
C CYS A 242 13.94 14.80 0.72
N SER A 243 14.91 15.65 0.41
CA SER A 243 15.19 16.12 -0.95
C SER A 243 15.61 14.98 -1.88
N GLU A 244 16.47 14.06 -1.43
CA GLU A 244 16.87 12.91 -2.25
C GLU A 244 15.70 11.93 -2.46
N VAL A 245 14.90 11.67 -1.42
CA VAL A 245 13.67 10.87 -1.55
C VAL A 245 12.72 11.54 -2.55
N TYR A 246 12.49 12.84 -2.42
CA TYR A 246 11.65 13.61 -3.34
C TYR A 246 12.11 13.45 -4.78
N LYS A 247 13.41 13.60 -5.05
CA LYS A 247 13.99 13.44 -6.39
C LYS A 247 13.70 12.06 -6.98
N GLN A 248 13.89 10.99 -6.20
CA GLN A 248 13.63 9.63 -6.65
C GLN A 248 12.13 9.39 -6.91
N MET A 249 11.28 9.88 -6.01
CA MET A 249 9.83 9.75 -6.12
C MET A 249 9.27 10.52 -7.33
N ARG A 250 9.74 11.75 -7.53
CA ARG A 250 9.45 12.55 -8.72
C ARG A 250 9.87 11.84 -9.99
N GLY A 251 11.07 11.25 -10.02
CA GLY A 251 11.56 10.44 -11.13
C GLY A 251 10.65 9.25 -11.45
N HIS A 252 10.25 8.47 -10.44
CA HIS A 252 9.33 7.34 -10.62
C HIS A 252 7.92 7.74 -11.07
N SER A 253 7.51 8.97 -10.78
CA SER A 253 6.25 9.56 -11.23
C SER A 253 6.33 10.26 -12.59
N GLU A 254 7.49 10.24 -13.25
CA GLU A 254 7.77 11.01 -14.48
C GLU A 254 7.46 12.50 -14.31
N ASN A 255 7.64 13.04 -13.10
CA ASN A 255 7.30 14.41 -12.72
C ASN A 255 5.82 14.81 -12.88
N LYS A 256 4.92 13.85 -13.05
CA LYS A 256 3.49 14.12 -13.34
C LYS A 256 2.67 14.49 -12.11
N ILE A 257 3.17 14.19 -10.91
CA ILE A 257 2.46 14.46 -9.66
C ILE A 257 3.29 15.36 -8.74
N PRO A 258 2.70 16.42 -8.16
CA PRO A 258 3.23 17.13 -7.00
C PRO A 258 3.40 16.20 -5.80
N ILE A 259 4.56 16.28 -5.14
CA ILE A 259 4.93 15.40 -4.03
C ILE A 259 5.41 16.25 -2.84
N GLU A 260 4.94 15.94 -1.64
CA GLU A 260 5.54 16.41 -0.38
C GLU A 260 6.09 15.20 0.37
N ILE A 261 7.32 15.30 0.88
CA ILE A 261 7.98 14.29 1.69
C ILE A 261 8.00 14.76 3.13
N ILE A 262 7.61 13.88 4.07
CA ILE A 262 7.59 14.16 5.51
C ILE A 262 8.34 13.04 6.23
N LEU A 263 9.42 13.42 6.91
CA LEU A 263 10.19 12.51 7.75
C LEU A 263 9.77 12.68 9.21
N PHE A 264 9.35 11.59 9.83
CA PHE A 264 9.03 11.53 11.25
C PHE A 264 10.18 10.95 12.08
N ASN A 265 10.29 11.39 13.34
CA ASN A 265 10.96 10.61 14.37
C ASN A 265 9.99 9.57 14.96
N PHE A 266 10.49 8.71 15.86
CA PHE A 266 9.65 7.66 16.44
C PHE A 266 8.61 8.20 17.44
N ASP A 267 8.76 9.42 17.94
CA ASP A 267 7.81 10.04 18.87
C ASP A 267 6.66 10.78 18.17
N GLY A 268 6.68 10.83 16.83
CA GLY A 268 5.65 11.48 16.02
C GLY A 268 5.97 12.91 15.60
N ASN A 269 7.12 13.44 16.02
CA ASN A 269 7.57 14.76 15.60
C ASN A 269 8.08 14.73 14.16
N VAL A 270 7.78 15.80 13.42
CA VAL A 270 8.31 16.02 12.07
C VAL A 270 9.75 16.50 12.17
N LEU A 271 10.69 15.71 11.65
CA LEU A 271 12.11 16.06 11.58
C LEU A 271 12.42 16.95 10.37
N ALA A 272 11.75 16.73 9.25
CA ALA A 272 11.91 17.52 8.03
C ALA A 272 10.72 17.36 7.09
N ARG A 273 10.55 18.37 6.22
CA ARG A 273 9.63 18.37 5.10
C ARG A 273 10.31 18.84 3.81
N TYR A 274 9.91 18.28 2.69
CA TYR A 274 10.41 18.74 1.39
C TYR A 274 9.37 18.56 0.26
N PRO A 275 9.15 19.55 -0.62
CA PRO A 275 9.70 20.92 -0.57
C PRO A 275 9.24 21.67 0.70
N LYS A 276 10.00 22.70 1.12
CA LYS A 276 9.58 23.57 2.22
C LYS A 276 8.36 24.38 1.77
N GLN A 277 7.35 24.49 2.64
CA GLN A 277 6.16 25.31 2.43
C GLN A 277 6.46 26.78 2.71
#